data_AF-V4PMG0-F1
#
_entry.id   AF-V4PMG0-F1
#
_cell.length_a   1.000
_cell.length_b   1.000
_cell.length_c   1.000
_cell.angle_alpha   90.00
_cell.angle_beta   90.00
_cell.angle_gamma   90.00
#
_symmetry.space_group_name_H-M   'P 1'
#
loop_
_entity.id
_entity.type
_entity.pdbx_description
1 polymer ?
#
loop_
_entity_poly.entity_id
_entity_poly.type
_entity_poly.pdbx_seq_one_letter_code
_entity_poly.pdbx_strand_id
1 'polypeptide(L)'
;MTQFTQIQRQTAASASGFAILHGTLAPEGCVVKLDGFGVEIFDGPARVFGSTDEALAGIGRVRACDIVIIRQDGEITAAGLQAFTDALEDAGIERVTVITDARTSGNENAAIIGHVAPGAQARGPIAYVNDDDIIHIDIAARRIDVFADIELRRASKAQKPGKITFGAGALEKYARMVTSVTNAGML
;
A
#
# COMPACT_ATOMS: atom_id res chain seq x y z
N MET A 1 17.94 22.35 12.34
CA MET A 1 18.69 21.12 12.04
C MET A 1 18.31 20.09 13.09
N THR A 2 17.19 19.40 12.89
CA THR A 2 16.71 18.37 13.81
C THR A 2 17.00 17.03 13.16
N GLN A 3 18.10 16.40 13.56
CA GLN A 3 18.42 15.05 13.12
C GLN A 3 17.45 14.08 13.78
N PHE A 4 16.55 13.49 13.00
CA PHE A 4 15.83 12.29 13.41
C PHE A 4 16.83 11.14 13.45
N THR A 5 17.23 10.74 14.66
CA THR A 5 18.13 9.61 14.87
C THR A 5 17.37 8.31 14.59
N GLN A 6 17.61 7.73 13.41
CA GLN A 6 17.08 6.44 13.02
C GLN A 6 17.80 5.34 13.80
N ILE A 7 17.12 4.68 14.75
CA ILE A 7 17.67 3.53 15.48
C ILE A 7 17.49 2.29 14.57
N GLN A 8 18.48 2.05 13.72
CA GLN A 8 18.57 0.86 12.88
C GLN A 8 18.98 -0.34 13.76
N ARG A 9 18.03 -1.20 14.12
CA ARG A 9 18.35 -2.53 14.65
C ARG A 9 18.36 -3.52 13.50
N GLN A 10 19.55 -4.03 13.19
CA GLN A 10 19.75 -5.09 12.22
C GLN A 10 19.87 -6.41 12.98
N THR A 11 18.90 -7.30 12.84
CA THR A 11 18.88 -8.62 13.50
C THR A 11 19.03 -9.74 12.47
N ALA A 12 19.71 -10.81 12.86
CA ALA A 12 20.13 -11.92 12.00
C ALA A 12 18.94 -12.74 11.44
N ALA A 13 19.10 -13.20 10.20
CA ALA A 13 18.15 -13.95 9.38
C ALA A 13 17.42 -15.11 10.08
N SER A 14 16.08 -15.20 9.90
CA SER A 14 15.33 -16.47 9.77
C SER A 14 13.79 -16.27 9.70
N ALA A 15 13.30 -15.47 8.77
CA ALA A 15 11.87 -15.53 8.39
C ALA A 15 11.74 -15.37 6.88
N SER A 16 11.88 -16.47 6.14
CA SER A 16 11.44 -16.52 4.74
C SER A 16 9.93 -16.72 4.71
N GLY A 17 9.26 -16.06 3.76
CA GLY A 17 7.81 -16.15 3.57
C GLY A 17 7.07 -14.83 3.82
N PHE A 18 5.88 -14.93 4.40
CA PHE A 18 4.95 -13.82 4.54
C PHE A 18 4.65 -13.50 6.00
N ALA A 19 4.42 -12.22 6.30
CA ALA A 19 3.81 -11.79 7.55
C ALA A 19 2.55 -10.96 7.27
N ILE A 20 1.66 -10.94 8.26
CA ILE A 20 0.50 -10.06 8.26
C ILE A 20 0.80 -8.90 9.20
N LEU A 21 0.62 -7.68 8.70
CA LEU A 21 0.72 -6.46 9.50
C LEU A 21 -0.67 -5.87 9.72
N HIS A 22 -0.88 -5.21 10.85
CA HIS A 22 -2.08 -4.44 11.16
C HIS A 22 -1.73 -3.04 11.66
N GLY A 23 -2.62 -2.09 11.52
CA GLY A 23 -2.46 -0.78 12.14
C GLY A 23 -3.40 0.26 11.55
N THR A 24 -3.10 1.54 11.78
CA THR A 24 -3.99 2.63 11.35
C THR A 24 -4.12 2.71 9.83
N LEU A 25 -3.10 2.25 9.08
CA LEU A 25 -3.16 2.19 7.61
C LEU A 25 -3.90 0.94 7.10
N ALA A 26 -3.76 -0.20 7.79
CA ALA A 26 -4.39 -1.47 7.44
C ALA A 26 -5.14 -2.10 8.63
N PRO A 27 -6.34 -1.59 9.00
CA PRO A 27 -7.10 -2.10 10.15
C PRO A 27 -7.52 -3.57 10.01
N GLU A 28 -7.86 -4.01 8.80
CA GLU A 28 -8.24 -5.41 8.51
C GLU A 28 -7.01 -6.27 8.15
N GLY A 29 -5.85 -5.64 8.01
CA GLY A 29 -4.57 -6.28 7.78
C GLY A 29 -4.02 -6.04 6.37
N CYS A 30 -2.75 -6.38 6.18
CA CYS A 30 -2.07 -6.41 4.89
C CYS A 30 -1.00 -7.51 4.88
N VAL A 31 -0.54 -7.89 3.68
CA VAL A 31 0.46 -8.95 3.51
C VAL A 31 1.81 -8.32 3.15
N VAL A 32 2.85 -8.66 3.90
CA VAL A 32 4.24 -8.32 3.58
C VAL A 32 5.01 -9.57 3.21
N LYS A 33 5.82 -9.50 2.14
CA LYS A 33 6.79 -10.54 1.78
C LYS A 33 8.14 -10.18 2.42
N LEU A 34 8.62 -11.04 3.32
CA LEU A 34 9.78 -10.74 4.17
C LEU A 34 11.11 -10.74 3.38
N ASP A 35 11.18 -11.51 2.29
CA ASP A 35 12.40 -11.65 1.47
C ASP A 35 12.84 -10.33 0.81
N GLY A 36 11.96 -9.34 0.72
CA GLY A 36 12.24 -8.02 0.15
C GLY A 36 12.72 -6.97 1.15
N PHE A 37 12.78 -7.27 2.45
CA PHE A 37 13.12 -6.29 3.50
C PHE A 37 14.43 -6.64 4.21
N GLY A 38 15.41 -5.74 4.09
CA GLY A 38 16.69 -5.81 4.82
C GLY A 38 16.66 -5.16 6.21
N VAL A 39 15.55 -4.52 6.58
CA VAL A 39 15.37 -3.79 7.84
C VAL A 39 13.99 -4.11 8.41
N GLU A 40 13.90 -4.35 9.72
CA GLU A 40 12.64 -4.71 10.39
C GLU A 40 11.75 -3.50 10.70
N ILE A 41 12.33 -2.30 10.81
CA ILE A 41 11.63 -1.05 11.15
C ILE A 41 12.09 0.08 10.25
N PHE A 42 11.15 0.78 9.61
CA PHE A 42 11.46 1.96 8.82
C PHE A 42 10.27 2.92 8.68
N ASP A 43 10.60 4.18 8.44
CA ASP A 43 9.67 5.28 8.24
C ASP A 43 9.98 5.98 6.92
N GLY A 44 8.95 6.47 6.25
CA GLY A 44 9.13 7.23 5.02
C GLY A 44 7.93 8.11 4.68
N PRO A 45 8.13 9.22 3.94
CA PRO A 45 7.05 10.04 3.43
C PRO A 45 6.33 9.32 2.29
N ALA A 46 5.01 9.46 2.24
CA ALA A 46 4.20 8.86 1.20
C ALA A 46 4.37 9.58 -0.15
N ARG A 47 4.41 8.80 -1.24
CA ARG A 47 4.24 9.27 -2.62
C ARG A 47 3.10 8.51 -3.23
N VAL A 48 2.01 9.19 -3.52
CA VAL A 48 0.75 8.54 -3.82
C VAL A 48 0.37 8.64 -5.29
N PHE A 49 -0.03 7.49 -5.82
CA PHE A 49 -0.44 7.28 -7.20
C PHE A 49 -1.73 6.44 -7.23
N GLY A 50 -2.53 6.60 -8.28
CA GLY A 50 -3.74 5.81 -8.53
C GLY A 50 -3.48 4.51 -9.28
N SER A 51 -2.36 4.38 -10.00
CA SER A 51 -1.98 3.17 -10.73
C SER A 51 -0.47 3.02 -10.85
N THR A 52 -0.02 1.82 -11.21
CA THR A 52 1.38 1.56 -11.54
C THR A 52 1.85 2.41 -12.72
N ASP A 53 1.00 2.62 -13.73
CA ASP A 53 1.33 3.48 -14.89
C ASP A 53 1.51 4.94 -14.46
N GLU A 54 0.68 5.43 -13.53
CA GLU A 54 0.84 6.78 -12.97
C GLU A 54 2.13 6.89 -12.14
N ALA A 55 2.49 5.84 -11.38
CA ALA A 55 3.73 5.80 -10.63
C ALA A 55 4.96 5.82 -11.55
N LEU A 56 4.93 5.06 -12.65
CA LEU A 56 5.97 5.07 -13.69
C LEU A 56 6.12 6.45 -14.34
N ALA A 57 5.01 7.05 -14.78
CA ALA A 57 5.04 8.40 -15.35
C ALA A 57 5.48 9.46 -14.32
N GLY A 58 5.20 9.21 -13.04
CA GLY A 58 5.51 10.06 -11.91
C GLY A 58 6.85 9.79 -11.24
N ILE A 59 7.75 8.99 -11.84
CA ILE A 59 9.03 8.58 -11.21
C ILE A 59 9.85 9.77 -10.70
N GLY A 60 9.80 10.92 -11.39
CA GLY A 60 10.47 12.15 -11.00
C GLY A 60 9.97 12.78 -9.68
N ARG A 61 8.86 12.28 -9.10
CA ARG A 61 8.35 12.64 -7.77
C ARG A 61 8.91 11.76 -6.65
N VAL A 62 9.46 10.59 -6.98
CA VAL A 62 9.96 9.61 -6.00
C VAL A 62 11.39 9.96 -5.59
N ARG A 63 11.71 9.79 -4.31
CA ARG A 63 13.02 10.01 -3.70
C ARG A 63 13.41 8.78 -2.89
N ALA A 64 14.69 8.68 -2.55
CA ALA A 64 15.18 7.60 -1.72
C ALA A 64 14.50 7.61 -0.35
N CYS A 65 14.17 6.43 0.18
CA CYS A 65 13.40 6.23 1.42
C CYS A 65 11.92 6.65 1.35
N ASP A 66 11.39 7.04 0.19
CA ASP A 66 9.95 7.26 0.04
C ASP A 66 9.16 5.93 0.15
N ILE A 67 7.93 6.05 0.65
CA ILE A 67 6.94 4.98 0.64
C ILE A 67 5.95 5.26 -0.48
N VAL A 68 6.01 4.46 -1.55
CA VAL A 68 5.16 4.61 -2.72
C VAL A 68 3.83 3.90 -2.47
N ILE A 69 2.74 4.65 -2.48
CA ILE A 69 1.37 4.15 -2.32
C ILE A 69 0.72 4.06 -3.70
N ILE A 70 0.30 2.87 -4.10
CA ILE A 70 -0.42 2.64 -5.38
C ILE A 70 -1.83 2.15 -5.06
N ARG A 71 -2.83 2.99 -5.36
CA ARG A 71 -4.26 2.73 -5.10
C ARG A 71 -4.98 2.14 -6.32
N GLN A 72 -4.44 1.03 -6.82
CA GLN A 72 -4.89 0.40 -8.07
C GLN A 72 -6.02 -0.60 -7.82
N ASP A 73 -7.07 -0.55 -8.64
CA ASP A 73 -8.08 -1.61 -8.64
C ASP A 73 -7.55 -2.88 -9.33
N GLY A 74 -7.91 -4.04 -8.80
CA GLY A 74 -7.51 -5.33 -9.34
C GLY A 74 -6.15 -5.83 -8.83
N GLU A 75 -5.13 -5.74 -9.68
CA GLU A 75 -3.84 -6.42 -9.49
C GLU A 75 -2.68 -5.60 -10.04
N ILE A 76 -1.57 -5.57 -9.32
CA ILE A 76 -0.27 -5.15 -9.86
C ILE A 76 0.38 -6.38 -10.48
N THR A 77 0.63 -6.32 -11.78
CA THR A 77 1.27 -7.41 -12.52
C THR A 77 2.77 -7.44 -12.26
N ALA A 78 3.38 -8.63 -12.36
CA ALA A 78 4.83 -8.76 -12.20
C ALA A 78 5.62 -7.88 -13.18
N ALA A 79 5.16 -7.80 -14.43
CA ALA A 79 5.79 -6.94 -15.44
C ALA A 79 5.66 -5.45 -15.09
N GLY A 80 4.53 -5.02 -14.53
CA GLY A 80 4.32 -3.64 -14.13
C GLY A 80 5.18 -3.26 -12.92
N LEU A 81 5.29 -4.14 -11.94
CA LEU A 81 6.15 -3.91 -10.77
C LEU A 81 7.63 -3.93 -11.15
N GLN A 82 8.06 -4.87 -12.00
CA GLN A 82 9.42 -4.91 -12.55
C GLN A 82 9.77 -3.63 -13.32
N ALA A 83 8.88 -3.15 -14.19
CA ALA A 83 9.12 -1.90 -14.93
C ALA A 83 9.29 -0.70 -13.98
N PHE A 84 8.53 -0.67 -12.87
CA PHE A 84 8.66 0.38 -11.86
C PHE A 84 9.98 0.29 -11.09
N THR A 85 10.42 -0.91 -10.71
CA THR A 85 11.71 -1.10 -10.06
C THR A 85 12.87 -0.75 -10.98
N ASP A 86 12.82 -1.15 -12.25
CA ASP A 86 13.84 -0.80 -13.25
C ASP A 86 13.94 0.73 -13.41
N ALA A 87 12.80 1.43 -13.46
CA ALA A 87 12.77 2.89 -13.54
C ALA A 87 13.35 3.58 -12.31
N LEU A 88 13.20 2.99 -11.11
CA LEU A 88 13.85 3.49 -9.89
C LEU A 88 15.36 3.31 -9.97
N GLU A 89 15.83 2.14 -10.40
CA GLU A 89 17.25 1.84 -10.58
C GLU A 89 17.91 2.76 -11.62
N ASP A 90 17.28 2.94 -12.78
CA ASP A 90 17.72 3.86 -13.84
C ASP A 90 17.81 5.32 -13.35
N ALA A 91 16.93 5.71 -12.43
CA ALA A 91 16.93 7.03 -11.80
C ALA A 91 17.91 7.13 -10.61
N GLY A 92 18.59 6.05 -10.23
CA GLY A 92 19.48 6.00 -9.07
C GLY A 92 18.75 6.16 -7.73
N ILE A 93 17.47 5.79 -7.67
CA ILE A 93 16.63 5.89 -6.49
C ILE A 93 16.62 4.54 -5.76
N GLU A 94 17.15 4.52 -4.55
CA GLU A 94 17.23 3.30 -3.73
C GLU A 94 16.27 3.35 -2.53
N ARG A 95 16.05 2.17 -1.90
CA ARG A 95 15.32 2.03 -0.63
C ARG A 95 13.89 2.57 -0.68
N VAL A 96 13.18 2.28 -1.77
CA VAL A 96 11.74 2.58 -1.90
C VAL A 96 10.93 1.35 -1.49
N THR A 97 9.86 1.57 -0.73
CA THR A 97 8.88 0.53 -0.39
C THR A 97 7.58 0.80 -1.13
N VAL A 98 7.00 -0.23 -1.74
CA VAL A 98 5.70 -0.14 -2.42
C VAL A 98 4.59 -0.68 -1.52
N ILE A 99 3.50 0.05 -1.40
CA ILE A 99 2.32 -0.33 -0.64
C ILE A 99 1.09 -0.23 -1.54
N THR A 100 0.27 -1.27 -1.56
CA THR A 100 -0.94 -1.31 -2.38
C THR A 100 -2.09 -2.09 -1.71
N ASP A 101 -3.32 -1.69 -2.02
CA ASP A 101 -4.55 -2.44 -1.75
C ASP A 101 -4.89 -3.46 -2.85
N ALA A 102 -4.16 -3.44 -3.97
CA ALA A 102 -4.29 -4.41 -5.04
C ALA A 102 -3.73 -5.79 -4.65
N ARG A 103 -4.10 -6.80 -5.44
CA ARG A 103 -3.44 -8.11 -5.43
C ARG A 103 -2.05 -7.98 -6.04
N THR A 104 -1.12 -8.82 -5.60
CA THR A 104 0.24 -8.88 -6.14
C THR A 104 0.56 -10.32 -6.57
N SER A 105 0.85 -10.55 -7.85
CA SER A 105 1.30 -11.86 -8.34
C SER A 105 2.78 -11.80 -8.72
N GLY A 106 3.67 -12.04 -7.78
CA GLY A 106 5.11 -11.96 -8.09
C GLY A 106 6.03 -12.57 -7.05
N ASN A 107 7.01 -13.33 -7.55
CA ASN A 107 8.20 -13.78 -6.82
C ASN A 107 9.28 -12.68 -6.74
N GLU A 108 8.90 -11.42 -6.86
CA GLU A 108 9.84 -10.32 -6.95
C GLU A 108 10.50 -10.06 -5.59
N ASN A 109 11.77 -9.69 -5.63
CA ASN A 109 12.56 -9.34 -4.44
C ASN A 109 12.30 -7.89 -3.99
N ALA A 110 11.33 -7.20 -4.60
CA ALA A 110 10.95 -5.86 -4.24
C ALA A 110 10.33 -5.81 -2.83
N ALA A 111 10.63 -4.74 -2.10
CA ALA A 111 10.01 -4.41 -0.82
C ALA A 111 8.55 -3.99 -1.04
N ILE A 112 7.65 -4.98 -1.14
CA ILE A 112 6.22 -4.76 -1.38
C ILE A 112 5.34 -5.22 -0.22
N ILE A 113 4.36 -4.39 0.11
CA ILE A 113 3.25 -4.67 1.01
C ILE A 113 1.96 -4.60 0.20
N GLY A 114 1.29 -5.73 0.04
CA GLY A 114 0.06 -5.85 -0.74
C GLY A 114 -1.17 -6.07 0.12
N HIS A 115 -2.34 -6.10 -0.52
CA HIS A 115 -3.60 -6.45 0.13
C HIS A 115 -3.95 -5.57 1.34
N VAL A 116 -3.60 -4.28 1.33
CA VAL A 116 -4.02 -3.36 2.39
C VAL A 116 -5.54 -3.31 2.49
N ALA A 117 -6.07 -3.72 3.64
CA ALA A 117 -7.49 -3.78 3.91
C ALA A 117 -7.89 -2.89 5.12
N PRO A 118 -8.99 -2.12 5.01
CA PRO A 118 -9.84 -1.95 3.82
C PRO A 118 -9.14 -1.13 2.72
N GLY A 119 -9.38 -1.52 1.46
CA GLY A 119 -8.79 -0.85 0.30
C GLY A 119 -9.37 0.53 0.00
N ALA A 120 -8.81 1.21 -1.00
CA ALA A 120 -9.17 2.56 -1.40
C ALA A 120 -10.63 2.67 -1.87
N GLN A 121 -11.08 1.70 -2.68
CA GLN A 121 -12.47 1.65 -3.18
C GLN A 121 -13.49 1.42 -2.05
N ALA A 122 -13.11 0.68 -1.02
CA ALA A 122 -13.90 0.49 0.20
C ALA A 122 -13.84 1.70 1.15
N ARG A 123 -13.19 2.80 0.74
CA ARG A 123 -12.99 4.00 1.56
C ARG A 123 -12.27 3.68 2.88
N GLY A 124 -11.30 2.77 2.82
CA GLY A 124 -10.39 2.48 3.92
C GLY A 124 -9.29 3.55 4.07
N PRO A 125 -8.43 3.43 5.09
CA PRO A 125 -7.43 4.45 5.42
C PRO A 125 -6.52 4.84 4.26
N ILE A 126 -6.08 3.86 3.46
CA ILE A 126 -5.23 4.08 2.28
C ILE A 126 -5.84 5.06 1.26
N ALA A 127 -7.18 5.17 1.19
CA ALA A 127 -7.88 6.14 0.33
C ALA A 127 -7.63 7.60 0.70
N TYR A 128 -7.17 7.86 1.92
CA TYR A 128 -7.06 9.20 2.50
C TYR A 128 -5.62 9.62 2.80
N VAL A 129 -4.66 8.78 2.43
CA VAL A 129 -3.23 9.11 2.41
C VAL A 129 -2.97 10.14 1.30
N ASN A 130 -2.19 11.15 1.64
CA ASN A 130 -1.69 12.19 0.76
C ASN A 130 -0.17 12.10 0.67
N ASP A 131 0.40 12.78 -0.33
CA ASP A 131 1.85 12.96 -0.39
C ASP A 131 2.39 13.56 0.93
N ASP A 132 3.58 13.11 1.31
CA ASP A 132 4.31 13.53 2.52
C ASP A 132 3.72 13.09 3.87
N ASP A 133 2.59 12.37 3.90
CA ASP A 133 2.19 11.69 5.13
C ASP A 133 3.26 10.67 5.56
N ILE A 134 3.59 10.62 6.84
CA ILE A 134 4.59 9.67 7.34
C ILE A 134 3.92 8.31 7.55
N ILE A 135 4.51 7.28 6.94
CA ILE A 135 4.12 5.89 7.15
C ILE A 135 5.23 5.19 7.94
N HIS A 136 4.82 4.47 8.97
CA HIS A 136 5.65 3.67 9.85
C HIS A 136 5.38 2.20 9.64
N ILE A 137 6.44 1.42 9.43
CA ILE A 137 6.37 -0.02 9.28
C ILE A 137 7.30 -0.65 10.30
N ASP A 138 6.74 -1.53 11.12
CA ASP A 138 7.47 -2.37 12.07
C ASP A 138 7.06 -3.82 11.85
N ILE A 139 7.91 -4.54 11.09
CA ILE A 139 7.71 -5.94 10.73
C ILE A 139 7.77 -6.83 11.97
N ALA A 140 8.65 -6.52 12.92
CA ALA A 140 8.83 -7.28 14.15
C ALA A 140 7.58 -7.17 15.06
N ALA A 141 7.02 -5.98 15.19
CA ALA A 141 5.78 -5.73 15.93
C ALA A 141 4.51 -6.07 15.12
N ARG A 142 4.66 -6.42 13.84
CA ARG A 142 3.56 -6.63 12.88
C ARG A 142 2.64 -5.42 12.73
N ARG A 143 3.24 -4.23 12.64
CA ARG A 143 2.57 -2.93 12.61
C ARG A 143 2.78 -2.18 11.31
N ILE A 144 1.72 -1.51 10.88
CA ILE A 144 1.74 -0.55 9.77
C ILE A 144 0.81 0.63 10.07
N ASP A 145 1.40 1.79 10.29
CA ASP A 145 0.72 2.96 10.79
C ASP A 145 0.96 4.16 9.88
N VAL A 146 -0.08 4.97 9.69
CA VAL A 146 0.03 6.28 9.04
C VAL A 146 -0.16 7.37 10.09
N PHE A 147 0.78 8.31 10.15
CA PHE A 147 0.74 9.46 11.04
C PHE A 147 0.05 10.65 10.37
N ALA A 148 -1.27 10.52 10.20
CA ALA A 148 -2.12 11.56 9.63
C ALA A 148 -3.55 11.48 10.20
N ASP A 149 -4.29 12.58 10.12
CA ASP A 149 -5.70 12.65 10.54
C ASP A 149 -6.64 12.01 9.50
N ILE A 150 -6.49 10.71 9.26
CA ILE A 150 -7.25 9.94 8.27
C ILE A 150 -8.75 10.05 8.50
N GLU A 151 -9.22 9.95 9.75
CA GLU A 151 -10.65 10.03 10.06
C GLU A 151 -11.25 11.41 9.77
N LEU A 152 -10.50 12.49 10.02
CA LEU A 152 -10.94 13.84 9.63
C LEU A 152 -11.05 13.99 8.11
N ARG A 153 -10.08 13.44 7.36
CA ARG A 153 -10.10 13.43 5.89
C ARG A 153 -11.22 12.55 5.32
N ARG A 154 -11.54 11.45 6.01
CA ARG A 154 -12.67 10.57 5.67
C ARG A 154 -14.00 11.28 5.86
N ALA A 155 -14.17 11.96 7.00
CA ALA A 155 -15.37 12.72 7.32
C ALA A 155 -15.57 13.91 6.35
N SER A 156 -14.52 14.64 6.00
CA SER A 156 -14.62 15.79 5.07
C SER A 156 -14.97 15.38 3.64
N LYS A 157 -14.58 14.16 3.22
CA LYS A 157 -14.93 13.57 1.93
C LYS A 157 -16.23 12.76 1.97
N ALA A 158 -16.94 12.71 3.09
CA ALA A 158 -18.24 12.04 3.20
C ALA A 158 -19.32 12.82 2.42
N GLN A 159 -19.37 12.65 1.10
CA GLN A 159 -20.56 13.01 0.33
C GLN A 159 -21.74 12.15 0.78
N LYS A 160 -22.95 12.75 0.82
CA LYS A 160 -24.20 11.98 0.89
C LYS A 160 -24.15 10.92 -0.21
N PRO A 161 -24.46 9.64 0.08
CA PRO A 161 -24.38 8.60 -0.94
C PRO A 161 -25.18 9.03 -2.17
N GLY A 162 -24.47 9.26 -3.27
CA GLY A 162 -25.10 9.43 -4.57
C GLY A 162 -25.93 8.18 -4.85
N LYS A 163 -27.10 8.35 -5.44
CA LYS A 163 -27.97 7.23 -5.79
C LYS A 163 -27.23 6.36 -6.81
N ILE A 164 -26.66 5.25 -6.37
CA ILE A 164 -25.99 4.31 -7.27
C ILE A 164 -27.10 3.64 -8.07
N THR A 165 -27.27 4.05 -9.32
CA THR A 165 -28.12 3.35 -10.29
C THR A 165 -27.26 2.31 -10.99
N PHE A 166 -27.25 1.09 -10.47
CA PHE A 166 -26.83 -0.04 -11.27
C PHE A 166 -27.91 -0.29 -12.33
N GLY A 167 -27.53 -0.42 -13.61
CA GLY A 167 -28.45 -0.94 -14.62
C GLY A 167 -28.93 -2.34 -14.20
N ALA A 168 -30.19 -2.66 -14.46
CA ALA A 168 -30.76 -3.95 -14.09
C ALA A 168 -29.96 -5.10 -14.73
N GLY A 169 -29.62 -6.13 -13.94
CA GLY A 169 -28.97 -7.33 -14.47
C GLY A 169 -27.98 -8.00 -13.51
N ALA A 170 -27.11 -8.86 -14.06
CA ALA A 170 -26.14 -9.64 -13.30
C ALA A 170 -25.11 -8.78 -12.55
N LEU A 171 -24.73 -7.63 -13.11
CA LEU A 171 -23.76 -6.69 -12.52
C LEU A 171 -24.27 -6.04 -11.22
N GLU A 172 -25.56 -5.72 -11.12
CA GLU A 172 -26.13 -5.21 -9.87
C GLU A 172 -26.11 -6.27 -8.76
N LYS A 173 -26.44 -7.52 -9.11
CA LYS A 173 -26.41 -8.63 -8.16
C LYS A 173 -24.99 -8.89 -7.66
N TYR A 174 -24.02 -8.88 -8.56
CA TYR A 174 -22.61 -9.05 -8.23
C TYR A 174 -22.10 -7.93 -7.32
N ALA A 175 -22.37 -6.67 -7.66
CA ALA A 175 -21.94 -5.52 -6.86
C ALA A 175 -22.52 -5.50 -5.43
N ARG A 176 -23.71 -6.07 -5.23
CA ARG A 176 -24.32 -6.20 -3.89
C ARG A 176 -23.78 -7.37 -3.07
N MET A 177 -23.18 -8.37 -3.71
CA MET A 177 -22.73 -9.60 -3.04
C MET A 177 -21.24 -9.60 -2.69
N VAL A 178 -20.43 -8.78 -3.37
CA VAL A 178 -19.00 -8.68 -3.05
C VAL A 178 -18.81 -7.92 -1.73
N THR A 179 -18.46 -8.65 -0.67
CA THR A 179 -17.96 -8.07 0.58
C THR A 179 -16.44 -7.87 0.50
N SER A 180 -15.90 -7.01 1.37
CA SER A 180 -14.47 -6.65 1.49
C SER A 180 -13.50 -7.82 1.20
N VAL A 181 -12.38 -7.49 0.55
CA VAL A 181 -11.30 -8.39 0.08
C VAL A 181 -10.76 -9.32 1.18
N THR A 182 -10.95 -8.96 2.44
CA THR A 182 -10.59 -9.74 3.64
C THR A 182 -11.33 -11.08 3.71
N ASN A 183 -12.51 -11.19 3.07
CA ASN A 183 -13.19 -12.46 2.83
C ASN A 183 -12.81 -12.97 1.44
N ALA A 184 -11.66 -13.63 1.33
CA ALA A 184 -11.25 -14.29 0.11
C ALA A 184 -12.35 -15.24 -0.40
N GLY A 185 -12.98 -14.88 -1.53
CA GLY A 185 -13.70 -15.75 -2.44
C GLY A 185 -14.69 -16.76 -1.83
N MET A 186 -15.93 -16.36 -1.62
CA MET A 186 -17.08 -17.26 -1.86
C MET A 186 -18.19 -16.45 -2.53
N LEU A 187 -18.44 -16.80 -3.80
CA LEU A 187 -19.77 -16.66 -4.41
C LEU A 187 -20.65 -17.81 -3.93
#